data_AF-A0A834GMT5-F1
#
_entry.id   AF-A0A834GMT5-F1
#
_cell.length_a   1.000
_cell.length_b   1.000
_cell.length_c   1.000
_cell.angle_alpha   90.00
_cell.angle_beta   90.00
_cell.angle_gamma   90.00
#
_symmetry.space_group_name_H-M   'P 1'
#
loop_
_entity.id
_entity.type
_entity.pdbx_description
1 polymer ?
#
loop_
_entity_poly.entity_id
_entity_poly.type
_entity_poly.pdbx_seq_one_letter_code
_entity_poly.pdbx_strand_id
1 'polypeptide(L)'
;MLIHGGIGLSGLRVGDTWVLDLSENFLFGTWQEVVTQPSPTARSGHTLTYNGKNQTILFGGRGLGYEVLNDVWLFDSTGGHLRWLQLLFELQNIPGGLSLPRVGHSATLILGGRLLIYGGEDSCRRRKDDFWLLDISSIPSVEIQPITEKRKGLVGNMWKRLKSEGYKPNCKSFHRACADQSGRYLYVYGGMVDGLLQPVEASGLRFDGELFLVELALQQ
;
A
#
# COMPACT_ATOMS: atom_id res chain seq x y z
N MET A 1 -13.47 2.71 -10.88
CA MET A 1 -12.82 2.74 -9.53
C MET A 1 -12.74 1.33 -8.99
N LEU A 2 -11.61 0.91 -8.41
CA LEU A 2 -11.46 -0.39 -7.75
C LEU A 2 -11.63 -0.25 -6.24
N ILE A 3 -12.38 -1.16 -5.62
CA ILE A 3 -12.46 -1.36 -4.17
C ILE A 3 -12.13 -2.82 -3.85
N HIS A 4 -11.38 -3.03 -2.79
CA HIS A 4 -11.12 -4.35 -2.25
C HIS A 4 -11.14 -4.29 -0.72
N GLY A 5 -11.73 -5.30 -0.10
CA GLY A 5 -11.68 -5.53 1.35
C GLY A 5 -12.34 -4.43 2.19
N GLY A 6 -11.88 -4.29 3.44
CA GLY A 6 -12.49 -3.43 4.45
C GLY A 6 -12.96 -4.20 5.68
N ILE A 7 -13.83 -3.57 6.46
CA ILE A 7 -14.45 -4.17 7.65
C ILE A 7 -15.96 -4.18 7.42
N GLY A 8 -16.53 -5.37 7.31
CA GLY A 8 -17.96 -5.57 7.12
C GLY A 8 -18.76 -5.48 8.42
N LEU A 9 -20.04 -5.80 8.30
CA LEU A 9 -20.93 -5.98 9.45
C LEU A 9 -20.31 -6.98 10.43
N SER A 10 -20.50 -6.76 11.74
CA SER A 10 -19.88 -7.54 12.83
C SER A 10 -18.36 -7.38 13.03
N GLY A 11 -17.70 -6.48 12.31
CA GLY A 11 -16.27 -6.21 12.51
C GLY A 11 -15.34 -7.22 11.82
N LEU A 12 -15.90 -8.12 11.02
CA LEU A 12 -15.14 -9.08 10.21
C LEU A 12 -14.49 -8.38 9.01
N ARG A 13 -13.27 -8.77 8.68
CA ARG A 13 -12.62 -8.27 7.47
C ARG A 13 -13.23 -8.97 6.27
N VAL A 14 -13.47 -8.21 5.21
CA VAL A 14 -13.95 -8.73 3.92
C VAL A 14 -12.82 -8.70 2.90
N GLY A 15 -12.95 -9.46 1.82
CA GLY A 15 -11.94 -9.63 0.76
C GLY A 15 -12.55 -9.68 -0.63
N ASP A 16 -13.80 -9.27 -0.76
CA ASP A 16 -14.48 -9.06 -2.03
C ASP A 16 -13.83 -7.89 -2.79
N THR A 17 -13.89 -7.97 -4.11
CA THR A 17 -13.35 -6.96 -5.02
C THR A 17 -14.47 -6.43 -5.88
N TRP A 18 -14.59 -5.12 -5.97
CA TRP A 18 -15.62 -4.45 -6.75
C TRP A 18 -15.00 -3.40 -7.67
N VAL A 19 -15.52 -3.33 -8.89
CA VAL A 19 -15.19 -2.28 -9.84
C VAL A 19 -16.45 -1.46 -10.10
N LEU A 20 -16.34 -0.15 -9.91
CA LEU A 20 -17.31 0.82 -10.41
C LEU A 20 -16.89 1.23 -11.81
N ASP A 21 -17.69 0.82 -12.78
CA ASP A 21 -17.64 1.35 -14.14
C ASP A 21 -18.50 2.61 -14.23
N LEU A 22 -17.98 3.67 -14.85
CA LEU A 22 -18.68 4.95 -14.99
C LEU A 22 -18.97 5.18 -16.47
N SER A 23 -20.17 5.69 -16.77
CA SER A 23 -20.49 6.14 -18.11
C SER A 23 -19.56 7.26 -18.56
N GLU A 24 -19.38 7.43 -19.87
CA GLU A 24 -18.49 8.46 -20.44
C GLU A 24 -18.82 9.88 -19.97
N ASN A 25 -20.09 10.15 -19.67
CA ASN A 25 -20.56 11.44 -19.16
C ASN A 25 -20.51 11.56 -17.62
N PHE A 26 -20.02 10.54 -16.92
CA PHE A 26 -19.93 10.46 -15.45
C PHE A 26 -21.26 10.60 -14.69
N LEU A 27 -22.40 10.47 -15.37
CA LEU A 27 -23.72 10.60 -14.75
C LEU A 27 -24.25 9.29 -14.17
N PHE A 28 -23.74 8.15 -14.64
CA PHE A 28 -24.18 6.82 -14.24
C PHE A 28 -22.98 5.95 -13.91
N GLY A 29 -23.20 4.98 -13.02
CA GLY A 29 -22.19 3.99 -12.71
C GLY A 29 -22.81 2.65 -12.37
N THR A 30 -22.11 1.58 -12.71
CA THR A 30 -22.51 0.21 -12.40
C THR A 30 -21.41 -0.45 -11.59
N TRP A 31 -21.79 -1.01 -10.43
CA TRP A 31 -20.92 -1.84 -9.63
C TRP A 31 -20.90 -3.25 -10.18
N GLN A 32 -19.70 -3.80 -10.36
CA GLN A 32 -19.48 -5.18 -10.76
C GLN A 32 -18.57 -5.84 -9.75
N GLU A 33 -19.02 -6.97 -9.20
CA GLU A 33 -18.16 -7.81 -8.37
C GLU A 33 -17.15 -8.53 -9.27
N VAL A 34 -15.88 -8.50 -8.88
CA VAL A 34 -14.80 -9.16 -9.59
C VAL A 34 -14.41 -10.42 -8.83
N VAL A 35 -14.87 -11.56 -9.34
CA VAL A 35 -14.58 -12.89 -8.77
C VAL A 35 -13.44 -13.53 -9.57
N THR A 36 -12.23 -13.52 -9.02
CA THR A 36 -11.04 -14.09 -9.67
C THR A 36 -10.31 -15.05 -8.73
N GLN A 37 -9.55 -15.97 -9.31
CA GLN A 37 -8.59 -16.79 -8.57
C GLN A 37 -7.25 -16.77 -9.31
N PRO A 38 -6.12 -16.44 -8.64
CA PRO A 38 -6.03 -16.07 -7.22
C PRO A 38 -6.67 -14.71 -6.91
N SER A 39 -6.84 -14.39 -5.62
CA SER A 39 -7.33 -13.09 -5.12
C SER A 39 -6.71 -12.79 -3.74
N PRO A 40 -6.49 -11.50 -3.37
CA PRO A 40 -5.99 -11.16 -2.05
C PRO A 40 -6.96 -11.62 -0.95
N THR A 41 -6.40 -12.04 0.17
CA THR A 41 -7.18 -12.41 1.36
C THR A 41 -7.94 -11.23 1.96
N ALA A 42 -9.02 -11.52 2.69
CA ALA A 42 -9.79 -10.53 3.42
C ALA A 42 -8.92 -9.69 4.37
N ARG A 43 -9.00 -8.35 4.25
CA ARG A 43 -8.09 -7.43 4.94
C ARG A 43 -8.65 -6.02 5.09
N SER A 44 -8.14 -5.26 6.06
CA SER A 44 -8.44 -3.83 6.25
C SER A 44 -7.18 -2.99 6.48
N GLY A 45 -7.28 -1.67 6.29
CA GLY A 45 -6.16 -0.73 6.48
C GLY A 45 -4.95 -0.97 5.55
N HIS A 46 -5.17 -1.65 4.42
CA HIS A 46 -4.24 -1.77 3.31
C HIS A 46 -4.31 -0.52 2.43
N THR A 47 -3.41 -0.39 1.47
CA THR A 47 -3.48 0.66 0.44
C THR A 47 -3.77 0.08 -0.93
N LEU A 48 -4.55 0.80 -1.74
CA LEU A 48 -4.72 0.58 -3.18
C LEU A 48 -4.14 1.79 -3.92
N THR A 49 -3.18 1.58 -4.81
CA THR A 49 -2.53 2.66 -5.58
C THR A 49 -2.60 2.36 -7.08
N TYR A 50 -3.30 3.21 -7.84
CA TYR A 50 -3.33 3.13 -9.29
C TYR A 50 -2.00 3.60 -9.88
N ASN A 51 -1.41 2.85 -10.80
CA ASN A 51 -0.09 3.15 -11.36
C ASN A 51 -0.14 3.88 -12.72
N GLY A 52 -1.32 4.24 -13.22
CA GLY A 52 -1.49 4.91 -14.51
C GLY A 52 -1.57 3.98 -15.73
N LYS A 53 -1.36 2.66 -15.58
CA LYS A 53 -1.27 1.67 -16.67
C LYS A 53 -2.38 0.61 -16.58
N ASN A 54 -3.61 1.00 -16.26
CA ASN A 54 -4.72 0.05 -16.02
C ASN A 54 -4.39 -1.01 -14.96
N GLN A 55 -3.55 -0.63 -13.99
CA GLN A 55 -3.14 -1.52 -12.92
C GLN A 55 -3.23 -0.81 -11.57
N THR A 56 -3.70 -1.55 -10.57
CA THR A 56 -3.77 -1.09 -9.18
C THR A 56 -2.99 -2.01 -8.28
N ILE A 57 -2.14 -1.43 -7.44
CA ILE A 57 -1.27 -2.17 -6.53
C ILE A 57 -1.91 -2.15 -5.14
N LEU A 58 -2.11 -3.33 -4.57
CA LEU A 58 -2.48 -3.53 -3.19
C LEU A 58 -1.23 -3.85 -2.38
N PHE A 59 -1.07 -3.20 -1.22
CA PHE A 59 0.01 -3.55 -0.28
C PHE A 59 -0.47 -3.58 1.17
N GLY A 60 -0.02 -4.62 1.88
CA GLY A 60 -0.14 -4.77 3.33
C GLY A 60 -1.57 -4.85 3.85
N GLY A 61 -1.80 -4.23 5.01
CA GLY A 61 -3.05 -4.26 5.75
C GLY A 61 -3.05 -5.27 6.89
N ARG A 62 -4.23 -5.48 7.49
CA ARG A 62 -4.45 -6.44 8.56
C ARG A 62 -5.47 -7.49 8.10
N GLY A 63 -5.06 -8.75 8.11
CA GLY A 63 -5.87 -9.87 7.64
C GLY A 63 -6.92 -10.35 8.64
N LEU A 64 -7.52 -11.49 8.36
CA LEU A 64 -8.59 -12.09 9.16
C LEU A 64 -8.11 -12.54 10.54
N GLY A 65 -6.90 -13.10 10.63
CA GLY A 65 -6.27 -13.54 11.87
C GLY A 65 -5.57 -12.41 12.63
N TYR A 66 -5.85 -11.15 12.29
CA TYR A 66 -5.19 -9.95 12.84
C TYR A 66 -3.69 -9.84 12.54
N GLU A 67 -3.15 -10.73 11.71
CA GLU A 67 -1.81 -10.63 11.18
C GLU A 67 -1.68 -9.36 10.35
N VAL A 68 -0.55 -8.68 10.48
CA VAL A 68 -0.20 -7.54 9.64
C VAL A 68 0.55 -8.07 8.43
N LEU A 69 0.07 -7.72 7.25
CA LEU A 69 0.50 -8.28 5.97
C LEU A 69 1.56 -7.40 5.31
N ASN A 70 2.36 -8.02 4.45
CA ASN A 70 3.37 -7.38 3.59
C ASN A 70 3.34 -7.93 2.15
N ASP A 71 2.32 -8.69 1.80
CA ASP A 71 2.14 -9.16 0.45
C ASP A 71 1.78 -8.00 -0.50
N VAL A 72 2.18 -8.15 -1.75
CA VAL A 72 1.90 -7.20 -2.82
C VAL A 72 1.02 -7.92 -3.83
N TRP A 73 -0.09 -7.28 -4.21
CA TRP A 73 -0.95 -7.76 -5.27
C TRP A 73 -1.11 -6.70 -6.36
N LEU A 74 -1.17 -7.15 -7.60
CA LEU A 74 -1.43 -6.33 -8.77
C LEU A 74 -2.80 -6.71 -9.33
N PHE A 75 -3.72 -5.76 -9.32
CA PHE A 75 -4.93 -5.85 -10.10
C PHE A 75 -4.63 -5.34 -11.51
N ASP A 76 -4.75 -6.21 -12.49
CA ASP A 76 -4.60 -5.90 -13.91
C ASP A 76 -5.99 -5.81 -14.54
N SER A 77 -6.28 -4.69 -15.20
CA SER A 77 -7.49 -4.45 -15.97
C SER A 77 -7.20 -4.15 -17.44
N THR A 78 -6.02 -4.54 -17.92
CA THR A 78 -5.60 -4.31 -19.32
C THR A 78 -6.45 -5.13 -20.29
N GLY A 79 -6.87 -4.51 -21.39
CA GLY A 79 -7.61 -5.21 -22.45
C GLY A 79 -8.94 -5.82 -21.97
N GLY A 80 -9.58 -5.26 -20.94
CA GLY A 80 -10.85 -5.72 -20.40
C GLY A 80 -10.78 -6.98 -19.53
N HIS A 81 -9.59 -7.54 -19.31
CA HIS A 81 -9.41 -8.72 -18.47
C HIS A 81 -9.13 -8.28 -17.03
N LEU A 82 -10.07 -8.54 -16.12
CA LEU A 82 -9.94 -8.23 -14.70
C LEU A 82 -9.32 -9.40 -13.97
N ARG A 83 -8.13 -9.21 -13.38
CA ARG A 83 -7.46 -10.28 -12.62
C ARG A 83 -6.54 -9.74 -11.52
N TRP A 84 -6.44 -10.50 -10.45
CA TRP A 84 -5.41 -10.32 -9.42
C TRP A 84 -4.20 -11.21 -9.70
N LEU A 85 -3.01 -10.63 -9.57
CA LEU A 85 -1.73 -11.34 -9.54
C LEU A 85 -1.03 -11.08 -8.21
N GLN A 86 -0.62 -12.13 -7.52
CA GLN A 86 0.27 -11.99 -6.36
C GLN A 86 1.70 -11.78 -6.84
N LEU A 87 2.36 -10.74 -6.34
CA LEU A 87 3.75 -10.43 -6.68
C LEU A 87 4.66 -10.97 -5.57
N LEU A 88 5.52 -11.92 -5.93
CA LEU A 88 6.48 -12.54 -5.03
C LEU A 88 7.83 -11.82 -5.10
N PHE A 89 8.46 -11.61 -3.95
CA PHE A 89 9.75 -10.93 -3.84
C PHE A 89 10.61 -11.53 -2.72
N GLU A 90 11.93 -11.39 -2.84
CA GLU A 90 12.87 -11.89 -1.84
C GLU A 90 13.12 -10.85 -0.75
N LEU A 91 12.98 -11.28 0.51
CA LEU A 91 13.24 -10.43 1.69
C LEU A 91 14.74 -10.27 1.99
N GLN A 92 15.62 -10.97 1.29
CA GLN A 92 17.06 -10.99 1.57
C GLN A 92 17.75 -9.62 1.42
N ASN A 93 17.13 -8.70 0.67
CA ASN A 93 17.62 -7.32 0.51
C ASN A 93 17.12 -6.37 1.59
N ILE A 94 16.39 -6.87 2.59
CA ILE A 94 15.83 -6.08 3.69
C ILE A 94 16.73 -6.31 4.91
N PRO A 95 17.50 -5.31 5.35
CA PRO A 95 18.35 -5.43 6.52
C PRO A 95 17.58 -5.98 7.73
N GLY A 96 18.22 -6.88 8.48
CA GLY A 96 17.65 -7.47 9.69
C GLY A 96 17.16 -6.40 10.67
N GLY A 97 16.01 -6.63 11.29
CA GLY A 97 15.36 -5.67 12.19
C GLY A 97 14.40 -4.70 11.51
N LEU A 98 14.33 -4.68 10.17
CA LEU A 98 13.35 -3.91 9.41
C LEU A 98 12.13 -4.76 9.06
N SER A 99 10.94 -4.19 9.24
CA SER A 99 9.67 -4.88 9.07
C SER A 99 8.88 -4.23 7.94
N LEU A 100 8.68 -4.97 6.85
CA LEU A 100 7.74 -4.57 5.80
C LEU A 100 6.27 -4.63 6.23
N PRO A 101 5.82 -5.65 7.01
CA PRO A 101 4.44 -5.73 7.46
C PRO A 101 3.93 -4.41 8.04
N ARG A 102 2.87 -3.88 7.44
CA ARG A 102 2.27 -2.63 7.89
C ARG A 102 0.79 -2.51 7.57
N VAL A 103 0.06 -1.87 8.49
CA VAL A 103 -1.35 -1.45 8.34
C VAL A 103 -1.47 0.04 8.65
N GLY A 104 -2.41 0.72 8.00
CA GLY A 104 -2.63 2.16 8.18
C GLY A 104 -1.45 3.01 7.68
N HIS A 105 -0.66 2.48 6.74
CA HIS A 105 0.40 3.24 6.07
C HIS A 105 -0.19 4.04 4.90
N SER A 106 0.57 5.01 4.40
CA SER A 106 0.29 5.60 3.09
C SER A 106 1.13 4.92 2.02
N ALA A 107 0.57 4.83 0.81
CA ALA A 107 1.27 4.45 -0.40
C ALA A 107 0.88 5.47 -1.48
N THR A 108 1.85 6.06 -2.13
CA THR A 108 1.63 7.15 -3.10
C THR A 108 2.49 6.91 -4.33
N LEU A 109 1.88 7.05 -5.52
CA LEU A 109 2.59 7.02 -6.78
C LEU A 109 3.49 8.27 -6.87
N ILE A 110 4.77 8.06 -7.12
CA ILE A 110 5.79 9.12 -7.23
C ILE A 110 6.49 9.07 -8.59
N LEU A 111 7.37 10.05 -8.83
CA LEU A 111 8.15 10.16 -10.06
C LEU A 111 8.86 8.84 -10.42
N GLY A 112 8.72 8.46 -11.70
CA GLY A 112 9.27 7.21 -12.25
C GLY A 112 8.37 5.98 -12.09
N GLY A 113 7.09 6.16 -11.73
CA GLY A 113 6.12 5.05 -11.67
C GLY A 113 6.31 4.11 -10.48
N ARG A 114 6.95 4.61 -9.42
CA ARG A 114 7.27 3.86 -8.19
C ARG A 114 6.30 4.25 -7.09
N LEU A 115 6.15 3.38 -6.10
CA LEU A 115 5.31 3.65 -4.93
C LEU A 115 6.18 4.04 -3.76
N LEU A 116 5.90 5.20 -3.18
CA LEU A 116 6.46 5.61 -1.91
C LEU A 116 5.51 5.22 -0.79
N ILE A 117 6.01 4.38 0.10
CA ILE A 117 5.29 3.87 1.25
C ILE A 117 5.85 4.51 2.51
N TYR A 118 4.96 5.05 3.35
CA TYR A 118 5.36 5.73 4.58
C TYR A 118 4.53 5.30 5.78
N GLY A 119 5.23 5.07 6.90
CA GLY A 119 4.65 4.81 8.21
C GLY A 119 3.82 3.53 8.29
N GLY A 120 2.72 3.61 9.04
CA GLY A 120 1.88 2.47 9.44
C GLY A 120 2.34 1.86 10.76
N GLU A 121 1.79 0.71 11.12
CA GLU A 121 2.14 -0.03 12.33
C GLU A 121 2.31 -1.54 12.05
N ASP A 122 3.12 -2.23 12.85
CA ASP A 122 3.27 -3.69 12.77
C ASP A 122 2.27 -4.47 13.64
N SER A 123 2.43 -5.79 13.67
CA SER A 123 1.62 -6.70 14.48
C SER A 123 1.70 -6.43 15.99
N CYS A 124 2.81 -5.84 16.47
CA CYS A 124 2.96 -5.41 17.86
C CYS A 124 2.40 -4.00 18.11
N ARG A 125 1.68 -3.42 17.14
CA ARG A 125 1.16 -2.03 17.17
C ARG A 125 2.25 -0.97 17.32
N ARG A 126 3.50 -1.28 16.95
CA ARG A 126 4.57 -0.29 16.92
C ARG A 126 4.45 0.51 15.64
N ARG A 127 4.20 1.82 15.78
CA ARG A 127 4.14 2.73 14.64
C ARG A 127 5.52 2.88 13.99
N LYS A 128 5.50 3.19 12.71
CA LYS A 128 6.68 3.33 11.86
C LYS A 128 6.78 4.76 11.36
N ASP A 129 8.01 5.19 11.08
CA ASP A 129 8.40 6.46 10.49
C ASP A 129 9.30 6.25 9.26
N ASP A 130 9.38 5.01 8.76
CA ASP A 130 10.25 4.66 7.66
C ASP A 130 9.61 4.92 6.28
N PHE A 131 10.45 5.30 5.34
CA PHE A 131 10.10 5.43 3.92
C PHE A 131 10.63 4.24 3.14
N TRP A 132 9.76 3.60 2.39
CA TRP A 132 10.08 2.51 1.48
C TRP A 132 9.65 2.87 0.07
N LEU A 133 10.53 2.59 -0.88
CA LEU A 133 10.22 2.65 -2.29
C LEU A 133 9.95 1.22 -2.77
N LEU A 134 8.80 1.05 -3.42
CA LEU A 134 8.38 -0.15 -4.11
C LEU A 134 8.46 0.09 -5.62
N ASP A 135 9.39 -0.61 -6.29
CA ASP A 135 9.56 -0.60 -7.73
C ASP A 135 8.96 -1.86 -8.36
N ILE A 136 7.81 -1.70 -9.00
CA ILE A 136 7.12 -2.78 -9.72
C ILE A 136 7.50 -2.85 -11.19
N SER A 137 8.32 -1.93 -11.71
CA SER A 137 8.78 -1.98 -13.11
C SER A 137 9.74 -3.16 -13.35
N SER A 138 10.32 -3.69 -12.28
CA SER A 138 11.15 -4.89 -12.31
C SER A 138 10.36 -6.18 -12.55
N ILE A 139 9.03 -6.12 -12.55
CA ILE A 139 8.17 -7.26 -12.81
C ILE A 139 8.11 -7.42 -14.34
N PRO A 140 8.63 -8.51 -14.91
CA PRO A 140 8.49 -8.75 -16.34
C PRO A 140 7.00 -8.70 -16.67
N SER A 141 6.63 -7.97 -17.72
CA SER A 141 5.32 -8.06 -18.34
C SER A 141 5.09 -9.54 -18.71
N VAL A 142 4.49 -10.32 -17.82
CA VAL A 142 4.27 -11.73 -18.12
C VAL A 142 3.14 -11.78 -19.14
N GLU A 143 3.48 -11.95 -20.41
CA GLU A 143 2.61 -12.67 -21.33
C GLU A 143 2.47 -14.09 -20.77
N ILE A 144 1.37 -14.34 -20.07
CA ILE A 144 1.14 -15.59 -19.35
C ILE A 144 0.72 -16.67 -20.37
N GLN A 145 1.68 -17.50 -20.77
CA GLN A 145 1.36 -18.84 -21.29
C GLN A 145 0.85 -19.74 -20.14
N PRO A 146 0.01 -20.75 -20.44
CA PRO A 146 -0.54 -21.65 -19.42
C PRO A 146 0.58 -22.39 -18.68
N ILE A 147 0.35 -22.53 -17.37
CA ILE A 147 1.30 -23.05 -16.38
C ILE A 147 1.73 -24.47 -16.76
N THR A 148 2.90 -24.58 -17.39
CA THR A 148 3.64 -25.84 -17.51
C THR A 148 5.14 -25.59 -17.43
N GLU A 149 5.60 -24.82 -16.44
CA GLU A 149 7.00 -24.87 -15.99
C GLU A 149 7.18 -24.02 -14.73
N LYS A 150 7.72 -24.62 -13.67
CA LYS A 150 8.20 -23.90 -12.48
C LYS A 150 9.42 -23.06 -12.87
N ARG A 151 9.22 -21.90 -13.51
CA ARG A 151 10.28 -20.88 -13.59
C ARG A 151 10.11 -19.93 -12.41
N LYS A 152 10.98 -20.10 -11.42
CA LYS A 152 11.31 -19.06 -10.43
C LYS A 152 11.89 -17.86 -11.20
N GLY A 153 11.03 -17.02 -11.76
CA GLY A 153 11.43 -15.70 -12.21
C GLY A 153 11.70 -14.85 -10.97
N LEU A 154 12.94 -14.86 -10.48
CA LEU A 154 13.38 -13.96 -9.41
C LEU A 154 13.17 -12.53 -9.91
N VAL A 155 12.26 -11.80 -9.25
CA VAL A 155 12.10 -10.37 -9.47
C VAL A 155 13.28 -9.66 -8.80
N GLY A 156 13.88 -8.68 -9.49
CA GLY A 156 14.96 -7.84 -8.95
C GLY A 156 14.58 -7.14 -7.64
N ASN A 157 15.51 -6.37 -7.06
CA ASN A 157 15.29 -5.75 -5.74
C ASN A 157 14.13 -4.73 -5.74
N MET A 158 12.90 -5.20 -5.53
CA MET A 158 11.66 -4.41 -5.58
C MET A 158 11.57 -3.36 -4.47
N TRP A 159 12.30 -3.56 -3.38
CA TRP A 159 12.19 -2.74 -2.17
C TRP A 159 13.48 -1.98 -1.90
N LYS A 160 13.38 -0.67 -1.76
CA LYS A 160 14.48 0.18 -1.35
C LYS A 160 14.06 1.07 -0.18
N ARG A 161 14.71 0.92 0.97
CA ARG A 161 14.52 1.88 2.07
C ARG A 161 15.16 3.21 1.71
N LEU A 162 14.43 4.29 1.91
CA LEU A 162 14.96 5.64 1.71
C LEU A 162 15.48 6.19 3.04
N LYS A 163 16.60 6.92 2.96
CA LYS A 163 17.09 7.73 4.07
C LYS A 163 16.36 9.07 4.02
N SER A 164 15.93 9.56 5.18
CA SER A 164 15.38 10.90 5.34
C SER A 164 16.39 11.79 6.05
N GLU A 165 16.44 13.06 5.66
CA GLU A 165 17.28 14.11 6.24
C GLU A 165 16.38 15.28 6.70
N GLY A 166 16.87 16.11 7.62
CA GLY A 166 16.10 17.23 8.17
C GLY A 166 15.06 16.84 9.24
N TYR A 167 14.04 17.69 9.41
CA TYR A 167 12.95 17.47 10.35
C TYR A 167 12.05 16.32 9.89
N LYS A 168 11.81 15.36 10.79
CA LYS A 168 11.10 14.11 10.47
C LYS A 168 9.75 14.06 11.19
N PRO A 169 8.68 13.60 10.52
CA PRO A 169 7.45 13.32 11.22
C PRO A 169 7.66 12.15 12.20
N ASN A 170 7.04 12.25 13.37
CA ASN A 170 6.99 11.15 14.34
C ASN A 170 6.37 9.88 13.73
N CYS A 171 6.69 8.72 14.31
CA CYS A 171 6.09 7.44 13.97
C CYS A 171 4.56 7.53 13.95
N LYS A 172 3.93 7.21 12.80
CA LYS A 172 2.49 7.43 12.61
C LYS A 172 1.80 6.35 11.79
N SER A 173 0.53 6.11 12.10
CA SER A 173 -0.38 5.22 11.36
C SER A 173 -1.71 5.93 11.09
N PHE A 174 -2.49 5.43 10.13
CA PHE A 174 -3.76 6.01 9.68
C PHE A 174 -3.68 7.49 9.28
N HIS A 175 -2.54 7.91 8.74
CA HIS A 175 -2.33 9.22 8.11
C HIS A 175 -2.68 9.17 6.61
N ARG A 176 -2.72 10.34 5.97
CA ARG A 176 -2.83 10.43 4.50
C ARG A 176 -1.57 11.05 3.92
N ALA A 177 -1.20 10.57 2.74
CA ALA A 177 -0.22 11.24 1.91
C ALA A 177 -0.73 11.39 0.47
N CYS A 178 -0.25 12.42 -0.22
CA CYS A 178 -0.43 12.63 -1.65
C CYS A 178 0.80 13.32 -2.24
N ALA A 179 1.08 13.06 -3.52
CA ALA A 179 2.15 13.72 -4.24
C ALA A 179 1.60 14.86 -5.08
N ASP A 180 2.44 15.85 -5.36
CA ASP A 180 2.19 16.86 -6.37
C ASP A 180 2.20 16.26 -7.78
N GLN A 181 1.87 17.07 -8.79
CA GLN A 181 1.85 16.61 -10.19
C GLN A 181 3.22 16.14 -10.69
N SER A 182 4.32 16.69 -10.15
CA SER A 182 5.66 16.24 -10.53
C SER A 182 6.02 14.88 -9.94
N GLY A 183 5.29 14.43 -8.90
CA GLY A 183 5.62 13.24 -8.14
C GLY A 183 6.89 13.37 -7.31
N ARG A 184 7.42 14.60 -7.14
CA ARG A 184 8.65 14.90 -6.40
C ARG A 184 8.37 15.35 -4.97
N TYR A 185 7.26 16.05 -4.76
CA TYR A 185 6.88 16.58 -3.46
C TYR A 185 5.70 15.78 -2.91
N LEU A 186 5.86 15.23 -1.71
CA LEU A 186 4.84 14.49 -1.00
C LEU A 186 4.36 15.30 0.20
N TYR A 187 3.04 15.46 0.31
CA TYR A 187 2.37 16.06 1.45
C TYR A 187 1.86 14.95 2.35
N VAL A 188 2.26 14.96 3.63
CA VAL A 188 1.80 14.00 4.64
C VAL A 188 1.04 14.76 5.70
N TYR A 189 -0.18 14.33 6.00
CA TYR A 189 -1.05 15.00 6.97
C TYR A 189 -1.71 13.99 7.90
N GLY A 190 -1.87 14.41 9.15
CA GLY A 190 -2.66 13.67 10.11
C GLY A 190 -1.97 12.44 10.68
N GLY A 191 -2.82 11.51 11.10
CA GLY A 191 -2.44 10.19 11.60
C GLY A 191 -2.43 10.09 13.11
N MET A 192 -2.65 8.86 13.57
CA MET A 192 -2.44 8.49 14.96
C MET A 192 -0.95 8.48 15.26
N VAL A 193 -0.58 9.13 16.35
CA VAL A 193 0.77 9.13 16.93
C VAL A 193 0.69 8.76 18.41
N ASP A 194 1.84 8.43 18.99
CA ASP A 194 1.94 8.29 20.45
C ASP A 194 1.73 9.65 21.12
N GLY A 195 0.82 9.68 22.08
CA GLY A 195 0.56 10.80 22.99
C GLY A 195 1.26 10.61 24.33
N LEU A 196 1.31 11.67 25.12
CA LEU A 196 1.83 11.62 26.48
C LEU A 196 0.86 10.80 27.34
N LEU A 197 1.38 9.82 28.08
CA LEU A 197 0.61 9.10 29.09
C LEU A 197 0.41 10.02 30.30
N GLN A 198 -0.76 10.66 30.41
CA GLN A 198 -1.14 11.32 31.66
C GLN A 198 -1.65 10.25 32.65
N PRO A 199 -1.27 10.32 33.94
CA PRO A 199 -1.62 9.29 34.94
C PRO A 199 -3.13 9.00 35.10
N VAL A 200 -4.00 9.88 34.62
CA VAL A 200 -5.46 9.80 34.72
C VAL A 200 -6.16 9.44 33.41
N GLU A 201 -5.42 9.32 32.28
CA GLU A 201 -6.02 8.99 30.99
C GLU A 201 -5.71 7.54 30.59
N ALA A 202 -6.77 6.81 30.19
CA ALA A 202 -6.69 5.38 29.87
C ALA A 202 -5.95 5.06 28.56
N SER A 203 -5.55 6.06 27.77
CA SER A 203 -4.70 5.88 26.59
C SER A 203 -4.07 7.18 26.08
N GLY A 204 -2.75 7.21 25.94
CA GLY A 204 -2.00 8.29 25.28
C GLY A 204 -2.06 8.17 23.75
N LEU A 205 -3.24 8.19 23.15
CA LEU A 205 -3.40 8.23 21.69
C LEU A 205 -3.80 9.65 21.27
N ARG A 206 -3.06 10.24 20.32
CA ARG A 206 -3.42 11.54 19.75
C ARG A 206 -3.41 11.49 18.23
N PHE A 207 -4.20 12.36 17.61
CA PHE A 207 -4.12 12.62 16.19
C PHE A 207 -3.23 13.83 15.98
N ASP A 208 -2.22 13.67 15.12
CA ASP A 208 -1.35 14.77 14.73
C ASP A 208 -2.09 15.70 13.75
N GLY A 209 -1.87 17.00 13.87
CA GLY A 209 -2.45 18.03 12.99
C GLY A 209 -1.42 18.68 12.06
N GLU A 210 -0.15 18.28 12.15
CA GLU A 210 0.92 18.86 11.36
C GLU A 210 0.88 18.38 9.89
N LEU A 211 1.16 19.30 8.98
CA LEU A 211 1.39 19.03 7.55
C LEU A 211 2.91 18.97 7.30
N PHE A 212 3.37 17.86 6.74
CA PHE A 212 4.76 17.66 6.38
C PHE A 212 4.92 17.68 4.87
N LEU A 213 5.95 18.37 4.40
CA LEU A 213 6.42 18.33 3.01
C LEU A 213 7.67 17.45 2.95
N VAL A 214 7.62 16.40 2.14
CA VAL A 214 8.76 15.53 1.86
C VAL A 214 9.17 15.75 0.40
N GLU A 215 10.41 16.19 0.21
CA GLU A 215 11.00 16.34 -1.12
C GLU A 215 11.84 15.10 -1.47
N LEU A 216 11.59 14.53 -2.65
CA LEU A 216 12.42 13.49 -3.22
C LEU A 216 13.63 14.10 -3.92
N ALA A 217 14.82 13.92 -3.33
CA ALA A 217 16.09 14.33 -3.91
C ALA A 217 16.83 13.14 -4.53
N LEU A 218 17.48 13.38 -5.68
CA LEU A 218 18.46 12.45 -6.22
C LEU A 218 19.75 12.56 -5.40
N GLN A 219 20.36 11.42 -5.05
CA GLN A 219 21.73 11.44 -4.53
C GLN A 219 22.65 11.86 -5.68
N GLN A 220 23.40 12.95 -5.45
CA GLN A 220 24.53 13.33 -6.30
C GLN A 220 25.70 12.37 -6.10
#